data_AF-A0A5J4Q7U5-F1
#
_entry.id   AF-A0A5J4Q7U5-F1
#
_cell.length_a   1.000
_cell.length_b   1.000
_cell.length_c   1.000
_cell.angle_alpha   90.00
_cell.angle_beta   90.00
_cell.angle_gamma   90.00
#
_symmetry.space_group_name_H-M   'P 1'
#
loop_
_entity.id
_entity.type
_entity.pdbx_description
1 polymer ?
#
loop_
_entity_poly.entity_id
_entity_poly.type
_entity_poly.pdbx_seq_one_letter_code
_entity_poly.pdbx_strand_id
1 'polypeptide(L)'
;MLPWTDVGDEKIERLKFTFHGLKLLKHLPKQFLEFETHILSLDYTTDPDYEYLTSLLKQAAEENKVDLNAPFEWELEMNNERDRIMKHHVANQ
;
A
#
# COMPACT_ATOMS: atom_id res chain seq x y z
N MET A 1 -9.67 -6.31 0.24
CA MET A 1 -9.38 -7.71 0.62
C MET A 1 -8.70 -8.42 -0.54
N LEU A 2 -7.72 -9.26 -0.26
CA LEU A 2 -7.05 -10.07 -1.29
C LEU A 2 -7.96 -11.22 -1.75
N PRO A 3 -7.80 -11.75 -2.97
CA PRO A 3 -8.65 -12.81 -3.51
C PRO A 3 -8.67 -14.11 -2.69
N TRP A 4 -7.68 -14.32 -1.82
CA TRP A 4 -7.52 -15.50 -0.96
C TRP A 4 -7.78 -15.22 0.53
N THR A 5 -8.43 -14.10 0.87
CA THR A 5 -8.63 -13.70 2.29
C THR A 5 -9.46 -14.73 3.09
N ASP A 6 -10.48 -15.33 2.46
CA ASP A 6 -11.42 -16.26 3.12
C ASP A 6 -11.34 -17.68 2.55
N VAL A 7 -10.16 -18.08 2.07
CA VAL A 7 -9.95 -19.36 1.40
C VAL A 7 -8.99 -20.22 2.21
N GLY A 8 -9.29 -21.51 2.35
CA GLY A 8 -8.41 -22.46 3.04
C GLY A 8 -7.05 -22.63 2.36
N ASP A 9 -6.03 -22.94 3.18
CA ASP A 9 -4.60 -22.95 2.82
C ASP A 9 -4.28 -23.67 1.50
N GLU A 10 -4.88 -24.84 1.27
CA GLU A 10 -4.62 -25.65 0.07
C GLU A 10 -4.94 -24.94 -1.26
N LYS A 11 -5.84 -23.94 -1.23
CA LYS A 11 -6.24 -23.19 -2.42
C LYS A 11 -5.50 -21.86 -2.54
N ILE A 12 -4.84 -21.38 -1.48
CA ILE A 12 -4.15 -20.08 -1.46
C ILE A 12 -3.01 -20.06 -2.48
N GLU A 13 -2.21 -21.13 -2.54
CA GLU A 13 -1.09 -21.24 -3.48
C GLU A 13 -1.57 -21.06 -4.93
N ARG A 14 -2.59 -21.82 -5.34
CA ARG A 14 -3.16 -21.74 -6.69
C ARG A 14 -3.71 -20.35 -7.02
N LEU A 15 -4.34 -19.69 -6.04
CA LEU A 15 -4.86 -18.35 -6.22
C LEU A 15 -3.73 -17.33 -6.40
N LYS A 16 -2.64 -17.44 -5.64
CA LYS A 16 -1.46 -16.58 -5.82
C LYS A 16 -0.83 -16.72 -7.21
N PHE A 17 -0.76 -17.93 -7.76
CA PHE A 17 -0.30 -18.13 -9.14
C PHE A 17 -1.29 -17.60 -10.20
N THR A 18 -2.58 -17.55 -9.88
CA THR A 18 -3.62 -17.14 -10.85
C THR A 18 -3.83 -15.63 -10.91
N PHE A 19 -3.59 -14.95 -9.79
CA PHE A 19 -3.82 -13.52 -9.61
C PHE A 19 -2.50 -12.74 -9.68
N HIS A 20 -2.18 -12.29 -10.89
CA HIS A 20 -1.10 -11.36 -11.19
C HIS A 20 -1.58 -10.33 -12.21
N GLY A 21 -0.80 -9.27 -12.43
CA GLY A 21 -1.09 -8.22 -13.40
C GLY A 21 -2.43 -7.55 -13.16
N LEU A 22 -3.18 -7.32 -14.24
CA LEU A 22 -4.47 -6.62 -14.18
C LEU A 22 -5.52 -7.29 -13.27
N LYS A 23 -5.39 -8.58 -12.94
CA LYS A 23 -6.33 -9.25 -12.02
C LYS A 23 -6.16 -8.78 -10.57
N LEU A 24 -4.95 -8.36 -10.19
CA LEU A 24 -4.62 -7.91 -8.84
C LEU A 24 -4.43 -6.39 -8.79
N LEU A 25 -3.84 -5.81 -9.83
CA LEU A 25 -3.34 -4.44 -9.85
C LEU A 25 -4.30 -3.43 -10.50
N LYS A 26 -5.51 -3.85 -10.88
CA LYS A 26 -6.49 -3.02 -11.63
C LYS A 26 -6.73 -1.62 -11.02
N HIS A 27 -6.71 -1.53 -9.70
CA HIS A 27 -7.03 -0.31 -8.95
C HIS A 27 -5.79 0.38 -8.37
N LEU A 28 -4.59 -0.09 -8.72
CA LEU A 28 -3.33 0.50 -8.29
C LEU A 28 -2.77 1.44 -9.37
N PRO A 29 -1.87 2.37 -9.00
CA PRO A 29 -1.12 3.17 -9.96
C PRO A 29 -0.40 2.29 -10.99
N LYS A 30 -0.30 2.75 -12.23
CA LYS A 30 0.30 1.99 -13.35
C LYS A 30 1.73 1.48 -13.06
N GLN A 31 2.49 2.20 -12.22
CA GLN A 31 3.84 1.84 -11.79
C GLN A 31 3.90 0.48 -11.09
N PHE A 32 2.79 0.01 -10.50
CA PHE A 32 2.72 -1.32 -9.89
C PHE A 32 2.83 -2.45 -10.91
N LEU A 33 2.45 -2.24 -12.18
CA LEU A 33 2.65 -3.23 -13.24
C LEU A 33 4.14 -3.43 -13.53
N GLU A 34 4.89 -2.33 -13.56
CA GLU A 34 6.34 -2.33 -13.77
C GLU A 34 7.07 -2.90 -12.54
N PHE A 35 6.60 -2.55 -11.34
CA PHE A 35 7.08 -3.11 -10.08
C PHE A 35 6.90 -4.64 -10.05
N GLU A 36 5.69 -5.13 -10.36
CA GLU A 36 5.39 -6.57 -10.40
C GLU A 36 6.24 -7.28 -11.46
N THR A 37 6.40 -6.67 -12.62
CA THR A 37 7.24 -7.22 -13.70
C THR A 37 8.70 -7.37 -13.25
N HIS A 38 9.24 -6.39 -12.52
CA HIS A 38 10.60 -6.46 -11.99
C HIS A 38 10.74 -7.59 -10.96
N ILE A 39 9.87 -7.65 -9.94
CA ILE A 39 10.02 -8.69 -8.89
C ILE A 39 9.83 -10.11 -9.44
N LEU A 40 9.00 -10.29 -10.46
CA LEU A 40 8.75 -11.60 -11.09
C LEU A 40 9.87 -12.02 -12.06
N SER A 41 10.77 -11.12 -12.46
CA SER A 41 11.93 -11.46 -13.28
C SER A 41 13.16 -11.88 -12.46
N LEU A 42 13.11 -11.72 -11.14
CA LEU A 42 14.19 -12.07 -10.24
C LEU A 42 14.22 -13.57 -9.96
N ASP A 43 15.43 -14.12 -9.91
CA ASP A 43 15.71 -15.45 -9.40
C ASP A 43 16.23 -15.37 -7.96
N TYR A 44 16.28 -16.52 -7.27
CA TYR A 44 16.75 -16.61 -5.88
C TYR A 44 18.13 -15.98 -5.63
N THR A 45 19.01 -16.01 -6.63
CA THR A 45 20.37 -15.49 -6.55
C THR A 45 20.52 -14.05 -7.01
N THR A 46 19.44 -13.42 -7.48
CA THR A 46 19.47 -12.06 -8.02
C THR A 46 19.17 -11.06 -6.92
N ASP A 47 20.07 -10.11 -6.72
CA ASP A 47 19.84 -8.99 -5.81
C ASP A 47 18.78 -8.04 -6.40
N PRO A 48 17.69 -7.73 -5.66
CA PRO A 48 16.67 -6.79 -6.14
C PRO A 48 17.20 -5.36 -6.26
N ASP A 49 16.77 -4.64 -7.29
CA ASP A 49 17.07 -3.22 -7.43
C ASP A 49 16.08 -2.37 -6.60
N TYR A 50 16.38 -2.23 -5.31
CA TYR A 50 15.55 -1.47 -4.38
C TYR A 50 15.47 0.03 -4.70
N GLU A 51 16.50 0.59 -5.33
CA GLU A 51 16.49 2.01 -5.73
C GLU A 51 15.45 2.23 -6.83
N TYR A 52 15.45 1.35 -7.84
CA TYR A 52 14.47 1.36 -8.90
C TYR A 52 13.04 1.14 -8.38
N LEU A 53 12.83 0.09 -7.56
CA LEU A 53 11.51 -0.19 -6.97
C LEU A 53 10.99 1.00 -6.14
N THR A 54 11.87 1.66 -5.38
CA THR A 54 11.51 2.86 -4.61
C THR A 54 11.17 4.03 -5.53
N SER A 55 11.87 4.18 -6.66
CA SER A 55 11.59 5.25 -7.63
C SER A 55 10.20 5.10 -8.25
N LEU A 56 9.76 3.88 -8.55
CA LEU A 56 8.41 3.58 -9.03
C LEU A 56 7.34 4.00 -8.02
N LEU A 57 7.55 3.74 -6.72
CA LEU A 57 6.63 4.16 -5.66
C LEU A 57 6.55 5.68 -5.53
N LYS A 58 7.70 6.37 -5.62
CA LYS A 58 7.75 7.85 -5.59
C LYS A 58 7.04 8.46 -6.80
N GLN A 59 7.28 7.92 -7.99
CA GLN A 59 6.59 8.35 -9.21
C GLN A 59 5.08 8.13 -9.11
N ALA A 60 4.64 6.98 -8.57
CA ALA A 60 3.23 6.72 -8.33
C ALA A 60 2.60 7.76 -7.39
N ALA A 61 3.30 8.12 -6.30
CA ALA A 61 2.85 9.15 -5.38
C ALA A 61 2.74 10.53 -6.05
N GLU A 62 3.77 10.94 -6.78
CA GLU A 62 3.81 12.23 -7.50
C GLU A 62 2.66 12.34 -8.52
N GLU A 63 2.50 11.34 -9.39
CA GLU A 63 1.45 11.36 -10.43
C GLU A 63 0.03 11.32 -9.85
N ASN A 64 -0.16 10.71 -8.67
CA ASN A 64 -1.45 10.65 -7.98
C ASN A 64 -1.63 11.76 -6.93
N LYS A 65 -0.68 12.72 -6.86
CA LYS A 65 -0.72 13.86 -5.92
C LYS A 65 -0.81 13.42 -4.45
N VAL A 66 -0.14 12.32 -4.11
CA VAL A 66 -0.02 11.83 -2.74
C VAL A 66 1.15 12.54 -2.08
N ASP A 67 0.88 13.28 -1.00
CA ASP A 67 1.93 13.83 -0.15
C ASP A 67 2.47 12.74 0.78
N LEU A 68 3.72 12.36 0.57
CA LEU A 68 4.41 11.35 1.36
C LEU A 68 4.73 11.81 2.80
N ASN A 69 4.59 13.11 3.10
CA ASN A 69 4.74 13.65 4.45
C ASN A 69 3.39 13.86 5.15
N ALA A 70 2.27 13.53 4.49
CA ALA A 70 0.96 13.64 5.11
C ALA A 70 0.86 12.70 6.33
N PRO A 71 0.17 13.13 7.40
CA PRO A 71 -0.08 12.26 8.55
C PRO A 71 -0.94 11.07 8.13
N PHE A 72 -0.72 9.94 8.79
CA PHE A 72 -1.55 8.76 8.58
C PHE A 72 -2.96 8.95 9.14
N GLU A 73 -3.91 8.14 8.68
CA GLU A 73 -5.32 8.20 9.10
C GLU A 73 -5.47 8.10 10.62
N TRP A 74 -4.75 7.18 11.27
CA TRP A 74 -4.79 7.04 12.72
C TRP A 74 -4.18 8.23 13.46
N GLU A 75 -3.18 8.92 12.90
CA GLU A 75 -2.62 10.14 13.50
C GLU A 75 -3.63 11.28 13.45
N LEU A 76 -4.36 11.40 12.34
CA LEU A 76 -5.47 12.35 12.19
C LEU A 76 -6.58 12.06 13.20
N GLU A 77 -7.00 10.80 13.34
CA GLU A 77 -8.00 10.39 14.34
C GLU A 77 -7.56 10.74 15.76
N MET A 78 -6.31 10.43 16.12
CA MET A 78 -5.75 10.76 17.44
C MET A 78 -5.69 12.27 17.68
N ASN A 79 -5.31 13.06 16.68
CA ASN A 79 -5.27 14.52 16.81
C ASN A 79 -6.68 15.11 16.95
N ASN A 80 -7.64 14.61 16.17
CA ASN A 80 -9.04 15.01 16.29
C ASN A 80 -9.61 14.68 17.68
N GLU A 81 -9.26 13.53 18.26
CA GLU A 81 -9.71 13.16 19.59
C GLU A 81 -9.07 14.02 20.68
N ARG A 82 -7.76 14.31 20.58
CA ARG A 82 -7.08 15.27 21.46
C ARG A 82 -7.76 16.64 21.44
N ASP A 83 -8.08 17.15 20.26
CA ASP A 83 -8.75 18.44 20.10
C ASP A 83 -10.14 18.45 20.75
N ARG A 84 -10.89 17.35 20.65
CA ARG A 84 -12.21 17.21 21.30
C ARG A 84 -12.09 17.27 22.82
N ILE A 85 -11.14 16.52 23.38
CA ILE A 85 -10.90 16.48 24.83
C ILE A 85 -10.47 17.86 25.34
N MET A 86 -9.55 18.53 24.63
CA MET A 86 -9.09 19.88 25.00
C MET A 86 -10.23 20.90 24.98
N LYS A 87 -11.06 20.90 23.92
CA LYS A 87 -12.22 21.79 23.82
C LYS A 87 -13.22 21.55 24.96
N HIS A 88 -13.48 20.29 25.32
CA HIS A 88 -14.34 19.96 26.44
C HIS A 88 -13.77 20.42 27.78
N HIS A 89 -12.45 20.29 27.98
CA HIS A 89 -11.80 20.78 29.21
C HIS A 89 -11.90 22.30 29.36
N VAL A 90 -11.63 23.04 28.28
CA VAL A 90 -11.72 24.52 28.27
C VAL A 90 -13.16 25.00 28.48
N ALA A 91 -14.16 24.31 27.93
CA ALA A 91 -15.56 24.70 28.06
C ALA A 91 -16.16 24.47 29.46
N ASN A 92 -15.52 23.64 30.29
CA ASN A 92 -15.98 23.30 31.65
C ASN A 92 -15.12 23.95 32.75
N GLN A 93 -14.22 24.87 32.39
CA GLN A 93 -13.52 25.77 33.31
C GLN A 93 -14.17 27.16 33.27
#